data_AF-A0A7S1FRY6-F1
#
_entry.id   AF-A0A7S1FRY6-F1
#
_cell.length_a   1.000
_cell.length_b   1.000
_cell.length_c   1.000
_cell.angle_alpha   90.00
_cell.angle_beta   90.00
_cell.angle_gamma   90.00
#
_symmetry.space_group_name_H-M   'P 1'
#
loop_
_entity.id
_entity.type
_entity.pdbx_description
1 polymer ?
#
loop_
_entity_poly.entity_id
_entity_poly.type
_entity_poly.pdbx_seq_one_letter_code
_entity_poly.pdbx_strand_id
1 'polypeptide(L)'
;GPALEYRVGRVDADGCAGQGERHVSSESRSSEAVAAAFVQRLGLTHRQVVALMGAHVLGRATRENSGYKGKWVPDNDRFTNRYFVDLLHTPWIKRAEEDAEFGRRTTWGKFNDDRMFAEEEIMLQTDVDLAFQTTGGYFCTRVGGAYRPATSCPNATHAFAPHVRDFALDQEAWFDEFATAWAKLTSMTNATLECVTPECETPRVPEERGETAGTRRGVEAFLVLALAPLLLLTYLLQYM
;
A
#
# COMPACT_ATOMS: atom_id res chain seq x y z
N GLY A 1 14.22 5.17 -0.35
CA GLY A 1 13.51 4.02 0.24
C GLY A 1 14.51 3.07 0.84
N PRO A 2 14.05 2.10 1.67
CA PRO A 2 14.94 1.15 2.33
C PRO A 2 15.64 0.23 1.33
N ALA A 3 16.77 -0.33 1.74
CA ALA A 3 17.33 -1.50 1.08
C ALA A 3 16.38 -2.69 1.29
N LEU A 4 16.08 -3.44 0.23
CA LEU A 4 15.18 -4.59 0.30
C LEU A 4 15.98 -5.87 0.08
N GLU A 5 15.74 -6.86 0.92
CA GLU A 5 16.22 -8.21 0.68
C GLU A 5 15.36 -8.90 -0.38
N TYR A 6 16.01 -9.67 -1.26
CA TYR A 6 15.35 -10.48 -2.26
C TYR A 6 15.97 -11.88 -2.33
N ARG A 7 15.11 -12.90 -2.34
CA ARG A 7 15.51 -14.31 -2.42
C ARG A 7 14.89 -14.98 -3.64
N VAL A 8 15.65 -15.86 -4.28
CA VAL A 8 15.22 -16.63 -5.46
C VAL A 8 14.94 -18.08 -5.10
N GLY A 9 14.50 -18.88 -6.08
CA GLY A 9 14.24 -20.31 -5.91
C GLY A 9 12.75 -20.68 -5.88
N ARG A 10 11.85 -19.73 -6.15
CA ARG A 10 10.45 -20.07 -6.46
C ARG A 10 10.42 -20.77 -7.82
N VAL A 11 9.87 -21.98 -7.83
CA VAL A 11 9.59 -22.74 -9.05
C VAL A 11 8.18 -22.38 -9.50
N ASP A 12 8.03 -22.08 -10.79
CA ASP A 12 6.72 -21.78 -11.36
C ASP A 12 5.76 -22.95 -11.18
N ALA A 13 4.50 -22.65 -10.91
CA ALA A 13 3.45 -23.65 -10.81
C ALA A 13 2.79 -23.86 -12.18
N ASP A 14 2.44 -25.10 -12.50
CA ASP A 14 1.72 -25.45 -13.73
C ASP A 14 0.25 -24.94 -13.75
N GLY A 15 -0.23 -24.37 -12.65
CA GLY A 15 -1.58 -23.80 -12.53
C GLY A 15 -1.80 -22.96 -11.27
N CYS A 16 -2.82 -22.10 -11.29
CA CYS A 16 -3.05 -21.06 -10.29
C CYS A 16 -4.50 -21.05 -9.74
N ALA A 17 -5.00 -22.19 -9.23
CA ALA A 17 -6.37 -22.26 -8.67
C ALA A 17 -6.50 -21.58 -7.30
N GLY A 18 -7.57 -20.79 -7.10
CA GLY A 18 -7.97 -20.26 -5.78
C GLY A 18 -7.12 -19.10 -5.24
N GLN A 19 -6.36 -18.40 -6.09
CA GLN A 19 -5.57 -17.23 -5.66
C GLN A 19 -6.47 -15.99 -5.43
N GLY A 20 -7.50 -15.80 -6.26
CA GLY A 20 -8.41 -14.64 -6.21
C GLY A 20 -9.32 -14.60 -4.98
N GLU A 21 -9.64 -15.75 -4.38
CA GLU A 21 -10.55 -15.84 -3.22
C GLU A 21 -9.91 -15.33 -1.91
N ARG A 22 -8.62 -14.98 -1.96
CA ARG A 22 -7.84 -14.58 -0.79
C ARG A 22 -7.75 -13.06 -0.63
N HIS A 23 -8.25 -12.29 -1.59
CA HIS A 23 -8.24 -10.83 -1.57
C HIS A 23 -9.20 -10.29 -0.51
N VAL A 24 -8.76 -9.26 0.24
CA VAL A 24 -9.67 -8.42 1.01
C VAL A 24 -10.30 -7.43 0.04
N SER A 25 -11.58 -7.13 0.21
CA SER A 25 -12.27 -6.11 -0.57
C SER A 25 -12.27 -4.79 0.20
N SER A 26 -12.00 -3.66 -0.44
CA SER A 26 -12.15 -2.35 0.23
C SER A 26 -13.56 -2.13 0.78
N GLU A 27 -14.56 -2.71 0.12
CA GLU A 27 -15.94 -2.57 0.53
C GLU A 27 -16.27 -3.36 1.80
N SER A 28 -15.38 -4.23 2.29
CA SER A 28 -15.60 -4.93 3.56
C SER A 28 -15.56 -3.99 4.78
N ARG A 29 -15.03 -2.76 4.63
CA ARG A 29 -15.18 -1.63 5.59
C ARG A 29 -14.79 -1.99 7.03
N SER A 30 -13.68 -2.70 7.19
CA SER A 30 -13.39 -3.38 8.45
C SER A 30 -11.89 -3.62 8.65
N SER A 31 -11.36 -3.04 9.72
CA SER A 31 -10.01 -3.36 10.23
C SER A 31 -9.88 -4.85 10.59
N GLU A 32 -10.98 -5.51 10.94
CA GLU A 32 -11.06 -6.94 11.20
C GLU A 32 -10.81 -7.76 9.93
N ALA A 33 -11.26 -7.30 8.76
CA ALA A 33 -10.98 -7.95 7.49
C ALA A 33 -9.48 -7.88 7.14
N VAL A 34 -8.85 -6.72 7.37
CA VAL A 34 -7.39 -6.55 7.23
C VAL A 34 -6.65 -7.45 8.22
N ALA A 35 -7.08 -7.50 9.48
CA ALA A 35 -6.50 -8.40 10.49
C ALA A 35 -6.66 -9.88 10.13
N ALA A 36 -7.83 -10.29 9.65
CA ALA A 36 -8.09 -11.65 9.21
C ALA A 36 -7.15 -12.06 8.06
N ALA A 37 -6.94 -11.19 7.08
CA ALA A 37 -6.08 -11.49 5.95
C ALA A 37 -4.59 -11.48 6.31
N PHE A 38 -4.09 -10.43 6.95
CA PHE A 38 -2.64 -10.30 7.13
C PHE A 38 -2.14 -10.83 8.47
N VAL A 39 -2.88 -10.58 9.56
CA VAL A 39 -2.45 -11.01 10.89
C VAL A 39 -2.73 -12.49 11.08
N GLN A 40 -3.95 -12.94 10.80
CA GLN A 40 -4.36 -14.33 11.07
C GLN A 40 -3.86 -15.31 10.00
N ARG A 41 -4.04 -15.02 8.70
CA ARG A 41 -3.62 -15.95 7.63
C ARG A 41 -2.14 -15.85 7.30
N LEU A 42 -1.56 -14.65 7.32
CA LEU A 42 -0.15 -14.42 6.95
C LEU A 42 0.79 -14.30 8.16
N GLY A 43 0.28 -14.27 9.40
CA GLY A 43 1.12 -14.22 10.60
C GLY A 43 1.95 -12.93 10.70
N LEU A 44 1.53 -11.84 10.07
CA LEU A 44 2.17 -10.53 10.16
C LEU A 44 1.72 -9.81 11.44
N THR A 45 2.60 -8.99 12.02
CA THR A 45 2.20 -8.13 13.14
C THR A 45 1.39 -6.94 12.62
N HIS A 46 0.56 -6.32 13.47
CA HIS A 46 -0.17 -5.09 13.08
C HIS A 46 0.76 -4.00 12.54
N ARG A 47 1.95 -3.86 13.14
CA ARG A 47 2.99 -2.92 12.68
C ARG A 47 3.51 -3.26 11.27
N GLN A 48 3.80 -4.53 11.01
CA GLN A 48 4.22 -5.01 9.68
C GLN A 48 3.15 -4.75 8.62
N VAL A 49 1.87 -4.96 8.96
CA VAL A 49 0.76 -4.68 8.05
C VAL A 49 0.69 -3.20 7.72
N VAL A 50 0.71 -2.32 8.72
CA VAL A 50 0.68 -0.86 8.48
C VAL A 50 1.89 -0.42 7.65
N ALA A 51 3.06 -0.99 7.89
CA ALA A 51 4.25 -0.69 7.08
C ALA A 51 4.01 -1.04 5.61
N LEU A 52 3.52 -2.25 5.32
CA LEU A 52 3.21 -2.72 3.96
C LEU A 52 2.15 -1.88 3.26
N MET A 53 1.10 -1.46 3.98
CA MET A 53 0.08 -0.53 3.44
C MET A 53 0.70 0.79 2.98
N GLY A 54 1.79 1.23 3.61
CA GLY A 54 2.57 2.40 3.19
C GLY A 54 3.11 2.33 1.76
N ALA A 55 3.17 1.15 1.13
CA ALA A 55 3.52 1.00 -0.28
C ALA A 55 2.60 1.81 -1.21
N HIS A 56 1.39 2.16 -0.76
CA HIS A 56 0.47 3.06 -1.46
C HIS A 56 1.04 4.45 -1.75
N VAL A 57 2.17 4.85 -1.14
CA VAL A 57 2.89 6.04 -1.60
C VAL A 57 3.31 5.95 -3.08
N LEU A 58 3.43 4.73 -3.64
CA LEU A 58 3.77 4.53 -5.05
C LEU A 58 2.52 4.21 -5.88
N GLY A 59 2.49 4.74 -7.10
CA GLY A 59 1.51 4.37 -8.12
C GLY A 59 0.11 4.94 -7.90
N ARG A 60 -0.88 4.21 -8.42
CA ARG A 60 -2.29 4.64 -8.48
C ARG A 60 -3.22 3.43 -8.65
N ALA A 61 -4.47 3.58 -8.26
CA ALA A 61 -5.56 2.69 -8.65
C ALA A 61 -6.06 3.04 -10.07
N THR A 62 -6.47 2.01 -10.81
CA THR A 62 -7.04 2.12 -12.16
C THR A 62 -8.34 1.34 -12.22
N ARG A 63 -9.36 1.87 -12.93
CA ARG A 63 -10.70 1.28 -12.92
C ARG A 63 -10.69 -0.11 -13.51
N GLU A 64 -9.85 -0.32 -14.52
CA GLU A 64 -9.68 -1.57 -15.23
C GLU A 64 -9.20 -2.70 -14.30
N ASN A 65 -8.44 -2.36 -13.24
CA ASN A 65 -7.93 -3.36 -12.32
C ASN A 65 -8.91 -3.68 -11.19
N SER A 66 -9.61 -2.68 -10.64
CA SER A 66 -10.40 -2.88 -9.41
C SER A 66 -11.68 -2.04 -9.30
N GLY A 67 -11.97 -1.19 -10.28
CA GLY A 67 -13.07 -0.21 -10.25
C GLY A 67 -12.73 1.11 -9.52
N TYR A 68 -11.57 1.18 -8.83
CA TYR A 68 -11.09 2.40 -8.18
C TYR A 68 -10.20 3.23 -9.10
N LYS A 69 -10.24 4.56 -8.99
CA LYS A 69 -9.40 5.47 -9.79
C LYS A 69 -8.83 6.58 -8.93
N GLY A 70 -7.50 6.72 -8.95
CA GLY A 70 -6.83 7.82 -8.26
C GLY A 70 -5.47 7.41 -7.72
N LYS A 71 -4.67 8.38 -7.31
CA LYS A 71 -3.38 8.18 -6.67
C LYS A 71 -3.50 8.45 -5.17
N TRP A 72 -2.67 7.85 -4.32
CA TRP A 72 -2.75 8.11 -2.88
C TRP A 72 -2.06 9.40 -2.44
N VAL A 73 -0.99 9.78 -3.16
CA VAL A 73 -0.16 10.95 -2.89
C VAL A 73 0.11 11.72 -4.19
N PRO A 74 0.50 13.00 -4.13
CA PRO A 74 0.70 13.78 -5.36
C PRO A 74 1.94 13.31 -6.14
N ASP A 75 3.03 13.05 -5.42
CA ASP A 75 4.33 12.58 -5.93
C ASP A 75 4.43 11.05 -5.76
N ASN A 76 3.72 10.32 -6.62
CA ASN A 76 3.53 8.87 -6.49
C ASN A 76 4.62 8.00 -7.13
N ASP A 77 5.81 8.58 -7.33
CA ASP A 77 7.02 7.94 -7.85
C ASP A 77 8.17 7.95 -6.82
N ARG A 78 7.92 8.46 -5.61
CA ARG A 78 8.91 8.57 -4.53
C ARG A 78 8.50 7.77 -3.31
N PHE A 79 9.39 6.89 -2.86
CA PHE A 79 9.17 6.10 -1.65
C PHE A 79 9.48 6.94 -0.40
N THR A 80 8.47 7.67 0.11
CA THR A 80 8.52 8.58 1.26
C THR A 80 7.35 8.30 2.21
N ASN A 81 7.40 8.78 3.46
CA ASN A 81 6.29 8.53 4.40
C ASN A 81 5.04 9.39 4.12
N ARG A 82 4.97 10.03 2.95
CA ARG A 82 3.91 10.96 2.55
C ARG A 82 2.52 10.35 2.62
N TYR A 83 2.38 9.05 2.34
CA TYR A 83 1.12 8.32 2.50
C TYR A 83 0.53 8.48 3.91
N PHE A 84 1.33 8.24 4.96
CA PHE A 84 0.86 8.34 6.34
C PHE A 84 0.58 9.78 6.76
N VAL A 85 1.44 10.72 6.31
CA VAL A 85 1.26 12.16 6.55
C VAL A 85 -0.05 12.64 5.93
N ASP A 86 -0.31 12.31 4.66
CA ASP A 86 -1.53 12.70 3.97
C ASP A 86 -2.76 12.01 4.57
N LEU A 87 -2.69 10.73 4.91
CA LEU A 87 -3.78 10.00 5.58
C LEU A 87 -4.24 10.70 6.87
N LEU A 88 -3.30 11.20 7.68
CA LEU A 88 -3.62 11.87 8.95
C LEU A 88 -3.97 13.35 8.80
N HIS A 89 -3.28 14.08 7.92
CA HIS A 89 -3.29 15.55 7.92
C HIS A 89 -4.03 16.17 6.74
N THR A 90 -4.38 15.41 5.71
CA THR A 90 -5.26 15.89 4.64
C THR A 90 -6.72 15.72 5.05
N PRO A 91 -7.59 16.71 4.82
CA PRO A 91 -9.02 16.54 4.97
C PRO A 91 -9.57 15.67 3.83
N TRP A 92 -10.07 14.48 4.17
CA TRP A 92 -10.68 13.54 3.22
C TRP A 92 -12.20 13.48 3.40
N ILE A 93 -12.93 13.40 2.30
CA ILE A 93 -14.39 13.23 2.29
C ILE A 93 -14.74 11.87 1.67
N LYS A 94 -15.66 11.16 2.31
CA LYS A 94 -16.23 9.93 1.77
C LYS A 94 -16.99 10.20 0.48
N ARG A 95 -16.67 9.44 -0.55
CA ARG A 95 -17.32 9.41 -1.87
C ARG A 95 -17.76 7.99 -2.17
N ALA A 96 -18.79 7.86 -3.00
CA ALA A 96 -19.24 6.57 -3.50
C ALA A 96 -19.63 6.74 -4.96
N GLU A 97 -19.16 5.82 -5.78
CA GLU A 97 -19.45 5.74 -7.20
C GLU A 97 -19.97 4.34 -7.53
N GLU A 98 -20.79 4.23 -8.57
CA GLU A 98 -21.19 2.94 -9.13
C GLU A 98 -20.27 2.64 -10.32
N ASP A 99 -19.58 1.51 -10.26
CA ASP A 99 -18.82 0.95 -11.36
C ASP A 99 -19.65 -0.17 -12.04
N ALA A 100 -19.64 -0.20 -13.37
CA ALA A 100 -20.47 -1.10 -14.16
C ALA A 100 -20.10 -2.58 -13.98
N GLU A 101 -18.82 -2.88 -13.74
CA GLU A 101 -18.32 -4.24 -13.58
C GLU A 101 -18.15 -4.59 -12.10
N PHE A 102 -17.68 -3.62 -11.33
CA PHE A 102 -17.22 -3.82 -9.96
C PHE A 102 -18.25 -3.44 -8.89
N GLY A 103 -19.39 -2.87 -9.30
CA GLY A 103 -20.45 -2.39 -8.42
C GLY A 103 -20.04 -1.15 -7.64
N ARG A 104 -20.61 -0.97 -6.43
CA ARG A 104 -20.31 0.22 -5.63
C ARG A 104 -18.83 0.28 -5.21
N ARG A 105 -18.24 1.45 -5.39
CA ARG A 105 -16.86 1.79 -5.04
C ARG A 105 -16.82 3.01 -4.13
N THR A 106 -16.43 2.80 -2.89
CA THR A 106 -16.29 3.82 -1.85
C THR A 106 -14.84 4.28 -1.79
N THR A 107 -14.60 5.58 -2.00
CA THR A 107 -13.29 6.20 -1.84
C THR A 107 -13.36 7.37 -0.87
N TRP A 108 -12.21 7.87 -0.47
CA TRP A 108 -12.09 9.08 0.31
C TRP A 108 -11.26 10.07 -0.50
N GLY A 109 -11.89 11.10 -1.06
CA GLY A 109 -11.22 12.09 -1.90
C GLY A 109 -10.83 13.33 -1.11
N LYS A 110 -9.76 14.03 -1.51
CA LYS A 110 -9.36 15.29 -0.86
C LYS A 110 -10.50 16.31 -0.88
N PHE A 111 -10.69 17.01 0.24
CA PHE A 111 -11.55 18.19 0.32
C PHE A 111 -10.86 19.34 -0.42
N ASN A 112 -11.24 19.59 -1.67
CA ASN A 112 -10.90 20.80 -2.41
C ASN A 112 -12.22 21.38 -2.94
N ASP A 113 -12.51 22.64 -2.59
CA ASP A 113 -13.76 23.33 -2.97
C ASP A 113 -13.91 23.48 -4.50
N ASP A 114 -12.82 23.34 -5.29
CA ASP A 114 -12.74 24.04 -6.59
C ASP A 114 -12.16 23.26 -7.80
N ARG A 115 -12.02 21.92 -7.81
CA ARG A 115 -11.44 21.25 -9.00
C ARG A 115 -12.22 20.07 -9.56
N MET A 116 -12.85 20.35 -10.69
CA MET A 116 -13.54 19.45 -11.60
C MET A 116 -12.61 18.50 -12.39
N PHE A 117 -11.27 18.66 -12.34
CA PHE A 117 -10.33 17.93 -13.25
C PHE A 117 -8.92 17.59 -12.71
N ALA A 118 -8.65 17.65 -11.40
CA ALA A 118 -7.34 17.17 -10.91
C ALA A 118 -7.36 15.63 -10.81
N GLU A 119 -6.27 14.93 -11.17
CA GLU A 119 -6.12 13.50 -10.88
C GLU A 119 -6.46 13.28 -9.40
N GLU A 120 -7.60 12.61 -9.16
CA GLU A 120 -8.18 12.58 -7.82
C GLU A 120 -7.26 11.80 -6.90
N GLU A 121 -6.69 12.52 -5.94
CA GLU A 121 -6.03 11.88 -4.84
C GLU A 121 -7.10 11.20 -3.99
N ILE A 122 -6.92 9.91 -3.75
CA ILE A 122 -7.88 9.07 -3.03
C ILE A 122 -7.18 8.35 -1.87
N MET A 123 -7.97 8.02 -0.86
CA MET A 123 -7.69 6.90 0.04
C MET A 123 -8.78 5.86 -0.16
N LEU A 124 -8.40 4.59 -0.12
CA LEU A 124 -9.35 3.50 -0.09
C LEU A 124 -9.94 3.38 1.32
N GLN A 125 -11.01 2.61 1.44
CA GLN A 125 -11.68 2.47 2.72
C GLN A 125 -10.79 1.75 3.74
N THR A 126 -10.03 0.75 3.31
CA THR A 126 -9.03 0.06 4.14
C THR A 126 -7.90 0.97 4.59
N ASP A 127 -7.45 1.91 3.75
CA ASP A 127 -6.44 2.90 4.12
C ASP A 127 -6.93 3.79 5.27
N VAL A 128 -8.15 4.31 5.15
CA VAL A 128 -8.78 5.16 6.16
C VAL A 128 -9.03 4.39 7.46
N ASP A 129 -9.47 3.14 7.36
CA ASP A 129 -9.72 2.29 8.52
C ASP A 129 -8.45 2.03 9.34
N LEU A 130 -7.22 2.17 8.79
CA LEU A 130 -6.00 2.07 9.59
C LEU A 130 -5.92 3.14 10.70
N ALA A 131 -6.51 4.31 10.50
CA ALA A 131 -6.35 5.47 11.37
C ALA A 131 -7.65 6.01 11.95
N PHE A 132 -8.80 5.70 11.35
CA PHE A 132 -10.10 6.26 11.71
C PHE A 132 -11.16 5.18 11.84
N GLN A 133 -12.07 5.36 12.79
CA GLN A 133 -13.21 4.46 12.95
C GLN A 133 -14.34 4.91 12.02
N THR A 134 -14.52 4.21 10.90
CA THR A 134 -15.53 4.57 9.90
C THR A 134 -16.86 3.82 10.05
N THR A 135 -16.88 2.77 10.88
CA THR A 135 -18.06 1.99 11.24
C THR A 135 -18.62 2.49 12.58
N GLY A 136 -19.84 3.05 12.57
CA GLY A 136 -20.57 3.36 13.82
C GLY A 136 -21.24 4.72 13.95
N GLY A 137 -21.27 5.57 12.92
CA GLY A 137 -21.96 6.86 12.99
C GLY A 137 -22.63 7.28 11.68
N TYR A 138 -23.91 7.66 11.74
CA TYR A 138 -24.69 8.18 10.60
C TYR A 138 -24.08 9.44 9.96
N PHE A 139 -23.12 10.10 10.62
CA PHE A 139 -22.48 11.34 10.17
C PHE A 139 -21.00 11.19 9.77
N CYS A 140 -20.41 10.00 9.83
CA CYS A 140 -18.99 9.81 9.50
C CYS A 140 -18.75 9.91 7.98
N THR A 141 -18.42 11.14 7.53
CA THR A 141 -18.15 11.44 6.12
C THR A 141 -16.85 12.21 5.92
N ARG A 142 -16.16 12.59 7.01
CA ARG A 142 -14.87 13.29 6.95
C ARG A 142 -13.83 12.65 7.86
N VAL A 143 -12.59 12.54 7.38
CA VAL A 143 -11.43 12.08 8.17
C VAL A 143 -10.21 12.96 7.90
N GLY A 144 -9.18 12.80 8.71
CA GLY A 144 -7.95 13.56 8.60
C GLY A 144 -8.13 15.07 8.79
N GLY A 145 -7.04 15.81 8.58
CA GLY A 145 -7.02 17.27 8.72
C GLY A 145 -7.11 17.78 10.17
N ALA A 146 -6.78 19.07 10.33
CA ALA A 146 -6.89 19.75 11.61
C ALA A 146 -8.35 20.16 11.94
N TYR A 147 -9.15 20.46 10.91
CA TYR A 147 -10.54 20.86 11.08
C TYR A 147 -11.45 19.64 11.34
N ARG A 148 -12.18 19.67 12.47
CA ARG A 148 -13.02 18.56 12.94
C ARG A 148 -14.50 18.98 13.07
N PRO A 149 -15.29 19.00 11.98
CA PRO A 149 -16.73 19.26 12.05
C PRO A 149 -17.50 18.10 12.70
N ALA A 150 -18.80 18.28 12.95
CA ALA A 150 -19.67 17.22 13.50
C ALA A 150 -19.73 15.94 12.63
N THR A 151 -19.35 16.02 11.35
CA THR A 151 -19.28 14.89 10.42
C THR A 151 -17.92 14.17 10.41
N SER A 152 -16.98 14.59 11.28
CA SER A 152 -15.69 13.93 11.41
C SER A 152 -15.82 12.56 12.06
N CYS A 153 -15.19 11.56 11.48
CA CYS A 153 -15.08 10.25 12.09
C CYS A 153 -14.08 10.28 13.26
N PRO A 154 -14.34 9.50 14.33
CA PRO A 154 -13.38 9.32 15.41
C PRO A 154 -12.07 8.71 14.91
N ASN A 155 -10.98 8.90 15.67
CA ASN A 155 -9.76 8.14 15.45
C ASN A 155 -10.00 6.66 15.79
N ALA A 156 -9.35 5.76 15.06
CA ALA A 156 -9.39 4.33 15.33
C ALA A 156 -8.74 3.98 16.68
N THR A 157 -9.29 2.98 17.35
CA THR A 157 -8.83 2.49 18.67
C THR A 157 -8.14 1.13 18.60
N HIS A 158 -8.13 0.48 17.44
CA HIS A 158 -7.50 -0.82 17.23
C HIS A 158 -5.99 -0.73 17.05
N ALA A 159 -5.32 -1.88 17.09
CA ALA A 159 -3.86 -2.01 17.13
C ALA A 159 -3.10 -1.47 15.91
N PHE A 160 -3.74 -1.25 14.75
CA PHE A 160 -3.08 -0.61 13.60
C PHE A 160 -2.82 0.89 13.80
N ALA A 161 -3.73 1.61 14.49
CA ALA A 161 -3.74 3.07 14.57
C ALA A 161 -2.47 3.74 15.13
N PRO A 162 -1.83 3.23 16.21
CA PRO A 162 -0.61 3.85 16.71
C PRO A 162 0.52 3.83 15.67
N HIS A 163 0.65 2.74 14.90
CA HIS A 163 1.74 2.60 13.93
C HIS A 163 1.62 3.55 12.74
N VAL A 164 0.40 3.94 12.35
CA VAL A 164 0.19 4.99 11.33
C VAL A 164 0.81 6.31 11.82
N ARG A 165 0.64 6.63 13.10
CA ARG A 165 1.21 7.86 13.69
C ARG A 165 2.72 7.77 13.80
N ASP A 166 3.24 6.62 14.24
CA ASP A 166 4.68 6.39 14.33
C ASP A 166 5.35 6.65 12.97
N PHE A 167 4.84 6.03 11.90
CA PHE A 167 5.40 6.16 10.55
C PHE A 167 5.19 7.53 9.90
N ALA A 168 4.13 8.25 10.28
CA ALA A 168 3.96 9.64 9.87
C ALA A 168 5.02 10.57 10.50
N LEU A 169 5.47 10.25 11.73
CA LEU A 169 6.46 11.05 12.47
C LEU A 169 7.90 10.66 12.14
N ASP A 170 8.14 9.39 11.83
CA ASP A 170 9.47 8.83 11.61
C ASP A 170 9.51 7.97 10.35
N GLN A 171 10.08 8.54 9.28
CA GLN A 171 10.23 7.85 8.00
C GLN A 171 11.23 6.69 8.06
N GLU A 172 12.30 6.82 8.85
CA GLU A 172 13.32 5.77 8.93
C GLU A 172 12.77 4.55 9.69
N ALA A 173 12.02 4.78 10.78
CA ALA A 173 11.32 3.71 11.47
C ALA A 173 10.30 2.96 10.58
N TRP A 174 9.70 3.65 9.61
CA TRP A 174 8.86 3.01 8.60
C TRP A 174 9.68 2.22 7.59
N PHE A 175 10.78 2.78 7.09
CA PHE A 175 11.68 2.10 6.16
C PHE A 175 12.22 0.78 6.72
N ASP A 176 12.66 0.78 7.98
CA ASP A 176 13.17 -0.42 8.68
C ASP A 176 12.09 -1.51 8.81
N GLU A 177 10.89 -1.11 9.23
CA GLU A 177 9.77 -2.06 9.36
C GLU A 177 9.32 -2.57 7.97
N PHE A 178 9.24 -1.68 6.97
CA PHE A 178 8.84 -2.04 5.62
C PHE A 178 9.78 -3.06 5.02
N ALA A 179 11.10 -2.87 5.14
CA ALA A 179 12.08 -3.82 4.64
C ALA A 179 11.89 -5.21 5.27
N THR A 180 11.72 -5.24 6.59
CA THR A 180 11.51 -6.49 7.35
C THR A 180 10.19 -7.18 6.97
N ALA A 181 9.09 -6.41 6.88
CA ALA A 181 7.77 -6.92 6.52
C ALA A 181 7.74 -7.43 5.08
N TRP A 182 8.39 -6.70 4.17
CA TRP A 182 8.52 -7.06 2.76
C TRP A 182 9.33 -8.34 2.56
N ALA A 183 10.50 -8.44 3.20
CA ALA A 183 11.33 -9.64 3.16
C ALA A 183 10.56 -10.85 3.69
N LYS A 184 9.84 -10.70 4.80
CA LYS A 184 8.94 -11.74 5.32
C LYS A 184 7.87 -12.11 4.30
N LEU A 185 7.08 -11.16 3.82
CA LEU A 185 5.99 -11.41 2.87
C LEU A 185 6.46 -12.14 1.60
N THR A 186 7.57 -11.70 1.02
CA THR A 186 8.11 -12.23 -0.24
C THR A 186 8.89 -13.53 -0.08
N SER A 187 9.29 -13.90 1.15
CA SER A 187 9.95 -15.19 1.45
C SER A 187 9.04 -16.19 2.16
N MET A 188 7.82 -15.80 2.51
CA MET A 188 6.86 -16.68 3.16
C MET A 188 6.58 -17.93 2.32
N THR A 189 6.26 -19.01 3.05
CA THR A 189 5.85 -20.34 2.58
C THR A 189 6.87 -21.16 1.81
N ASN A 190 8.15 -20.75 1.71
CA ASN A 190 9.17 -21.57 1.06
C ASN A 190 10.51 -21.56 1.83
N ALA A 191 10.83 -22.68 2.45
CA ALA A 191 12.07 -22.88 3.22
C ALA A 191 13.33 -23.03 2.34
N THR A 192 13.18 -23.17 1.02
CA THR A 192 14.29 -23.41 0.07
C THR A 192 14.70 -22.17 -0.72
N LEU A 193 14.28 -20.97 -0.28
CA LEU A 193 14.66 -19.74 -0.98
C LEU A 193 16.11 -19.37 -0.66
N GLU A 194 16.86 -19.06 -1.71
CA GLU A 194 18.31 -18.79 -1.65
C GLU A 194 18.60 -17.31 -1.92
N CYS A 195 19.68 -16.80 -1.33
CA CYS A 195 20.18 -15.47 -1.63
C CYS A 195 21.13 -15.53 -2.83
N VAL A 196 20.87 -14.68 -3.81
CA VAL A 196 21.70 -14.58 -5.04
C VAL A 196 23.00 -13.81 -4.76
N THR A 197 22.95 -12.87 -3.81
CA THR A 197 24.10 -12.09 -3.33
C THR A 197 24.43 -12.51 -1.89
N PRO A 198 25.69 -12.35 -1.44
CA PRO A 198 26.08 -12.65 -0.05
C PRO A 198 25.22 -11.92 0.99
N GLU A 199 24.72 -10.73 0.65
CA GLU A 199 23.91 -9.88 1.53
C GLU A 199 22.40 -10.04 1.32
N CYS A 200 21.95 -10.82 0.34
CA CYS A 200 20.55 -10.87 -0.10
C CYS A 200 19.95 -9.51 -0.52
N GLU A 201 20.74 -8.43 -0.59
CA GLU A 201 20.28 -7.06 -0.85
C GLU A 201 20.09 -6.77 -2.34
N THR A 202 19.11 -5.91 -2.67
CA THR A 202 19.03 -5.27 -3.99
C THR A 202 20.31 -4.46 -4.28
N PRO A 203 21.00 -4.69 -5.41
CA PRO A 203 22.22 -3.93 -5.76
C PRO A 203 21.94 -2.43 -5.80
N ARG A 204 22.72 -1.63 -5.08
CA ARG A 204 22.66 -0.17 -5.21
C ARG A 204 23.23 0.23 -6.56
N VAL A 205 22.56 1.13 -7.28
CA VAL A 205 23.18 1.80 -8.43
C VAL A 205 24.43 2.51 -7.91
N PRO A 206 25.64 2.22 -8.42
CA PRO A 206 26.83 2.95 -8.02
C PRO A 206 26.62 4.43 -8.32
N GLU A 207 26.85 5.29 -7.33
CA GLU A 207 26.92 6.74 -7.53
C GLU A 207 27.97 6.99 -8.63
N GLU A 208 27.55 7.59 -9.75
CA GLU A 208 28.34 7.68 -10.97
C GLU A 208 29.70 8.34 -10.71
N ARG A 209 30.77 7.54 -10.59
CA ARG A 209 32.10 7.97 -11.01
C ARG A 209 32.15 7.72 -12.51
N GLY A 210 32.06 8.82 -13.26
CA GLY A 210 31.88 8.79 -14.69
C GLY A 210 32.91 7.92 -15.41
N GLU A 211 32.44 7.13 -16.38
CA GLU A 211 33.15 6.91 -17.64
C GLU A 211 32.31 6.11 -18.65
N THR A 212 32.28 6.68 -19.87
CA THR A 212 32.21 6.10 -21.22
C THR A 212 31.22 4.99 -21.59
N ALA A 213 30.59 5.21 -22.74
CA ALA A 213 29.59 4.38 -23.40
C ALA A 213 30.09 2.96 -23.74
N GLY A 214 29.38 1.96 -23.24
CA GLY A 214 29.58 0.55 -23.59
C GLY A 214 28.36 -0.31 -23.25
N THR A 215 27.53 -0.57 -24.27
CA THR A 215 26.60 -1.70 -24.42
C THR A 215 25.63 -2.01 -23.26
N ARG A 216 24.47 -1.33 -23.26
CA ARG A 216 23.29 -1.74 -22.47
C ARG A 216 22.62 -2.97 -23.10
N ARG A 217 22.97 -4.17 -22.64
CA ARG A 217 22.13 -5.37 -22.75
C ARG A 217 22.18 -6.12 -21.43
N GLY A 218 21.17 -5.92 -20.58
CA GLY A 218 21.07 -6.61 -19.29
C GLY A 218 20.15 -5.95 -18.24
N VAL A 219 19.75 -4.70 -18.43
CA VAL A 219 19.01 -3.94 -17.41
C VAL A 219 17.49 -4.19 -17.47
N GLU A 220 16.95 -4.69 -18.58
CA GLU A 220 15.49 -4.88 -18.73
C GLU A 220 14.93 -6.13 -18.04
N ALA A 221 15.74 -7.17 -17.81
CA ALA A 221 15.27 -8.41 -17.19
C ALA A 221 15.14 -8.32 -15.65
N PHE A 222 15.98 -7.51 -15.01
CA PHE A 222 15.96 -7.35 -13.55
C PHE A 222 14.80 -6.48 -13.05
N LEU A 223 14.36 -5.51 -13.85
CA LEU A 223 13.23 -4.65 -13.49
C LEU A 223 11.91 -5.44 -13.47
N VAL A 224 11.73 -6.39 -14.38
CA VAL A 224 10.48 -7.16 -14.52
C VAL A 224 10.29 -8.18 -13.39
N LEU A 225 11.38 -8.76 -12.86
CA LEU A 225 11.31 -9.77 -11.79
C LEU A 225 11.19 -9.16 -10.38
N ALA A 226 11.80 -7.99 -10.13
CA ALA A 226 11.65 -7.27 -8.86
C ALA A 226 10.29 -6.58 -8.71
N LEU A 227 9.61 -6.29 -9.82
CA LEU A 227 8.29 -5.68 -9.83
C LEU A 227 7.15 -6.68 -9.64
N ALA A 228 7.33 -7.99 -9.84
CA ALA A 228 6.24 -8.95 -9.73
C ALA A 228 5.60 -9.02 -8.32
N PRO A 229 6.35 -9.01 -7.20
CA PRO A 229 5.75 -8.96 -5.86
C PRO A 229 5.19 -7.57 -5.54
N LEU A 230 5.75 -6.50 -6.12
CA LEU A 230 5.26 -5.12 -5.98
C LEU A 230 3.96 -4.92 -6.76
N LEU A 231 3.84 -5.55 -7.92
CA LEU A 231 2.62 -5.68 -8.71
C LEU A 231 1.63 -6.58 -7.98
N LEU A 232 2.06 -7.66 -7.33
CA LEU A 232 1.15 -8.48 -6.51
C LEU A 232 0.68 -7.71 -5.28
N LEU A 233 1.53 -6.95 -4.60
CA LEU A 233 1.14 -6.13 -3.45
C LEU A 233 0.27 -4.96 -3.89
N THR A 234 0.61 -4.24 -4.96
CA THR A 234 -0.24 -3.15 -5.50
C THR A 234 -1.53 -3.70 -6.09
N TYR A 235 -1.55 -4.86 -6.72
CA TYR A 235 -2.77 -5.52 -7.19
C TYR A 235 -3.60 -6.03 -6.00
N LEU A 236 -2.98 -6.69 -5.01
CA LEU A 236 -3.63 -7.08 -3.76
C LEU A 236 -4.27 -5.85 -3.10
N LEU A 237 -3.49 -4.78 -2.94
CA LEU A 237 -3.91 -3.55 -2.30
C LEU A 237 -4.91 -2.71 -3.13
N GLN A 238 -4.88 -2.79 -4.46
CA GLN A 238 -5.86 -2.12 -5.34
C GLN A 238 -7.25 -2.74 -5.23
N TYR A 239 -7.34 -4.01 -4.84
CA TYR A 239 -8.60 -4.71 -4.56
C TYR A 239 -9.05 -4.53 -3.11
N MET A 240 -8.11 -4.21 -2.20
CA MET A 240 -8.39 -3.81 -0.82
C MET A 240 -8.89 -2.38 -0.73
#